data_AF-A0A423HJS6-F1
#
_entry.id   AF-A0A423HJS6-F1
#
_cell.length_a   1.000
_cell.length_b   1.000
_cell.length_c   1.000
_cell.angle_alpha   90.00
_cell.angle_beta   90.00
_cell.angle_gamma   90.00
#
_symmetry.space_group_name_H-M   'P 1'
#
loop_
_entity.id
_entity.type
_entity.pdbx_description
1 polymer ?
#
loop_
_entity_poly.entity_id
_entity_poly.type
_entity_poly.pdbx_seq_one_letter_code
_entity_poly.pdbx_strand_id
1 'polypeptide(L)'
;MLIVPAGLEGDDPLQLLANHPHVRYDRNSFGGRLVARFLREQQIDVPVALELDELEAIVKMVECGLGVSLFQQLFARCLTKIDD
;
A
#
# COMPACT_ATOMS: atom_id res chain seq x y z
N MET A 1 -2.65 -6.71 -3.36
CA MET A 1 -1.26 -7.22 -3.25
C MET A 1 -0.56 -6.42 -2.16
N LEU A 2 0.18 -7.11 -1.28
CA LEU A 2 0.96 -6.50 -0.20
C LEU A 2 2.42 -6.38 -0.64
N ILE A 3 3.04 -5.24 -0.34
CA ILE A 3 4.47 -4.97 -0.51
C ILE A 3 5.07 -4.87 0.88
N VAL A 4 6.17 -5.58 1.09
CA VAL A 4 6.87 -5.63 2.37
C VAL A 4 8.37 -5.39 2.16
N PRO A 5 9.09 -4.86 3.17
CA PRO A 5 10.54 -4.76 3.12
C PRO A 5 11.19 -6.14 2.95
N ALA A 6 12.36 -6.16 2.31
CA ALA A 6 13.15 -7.38 2.21
C ALA A 6 13.54 -7.88 3.61
N GLY A 7 13.29 -9.17 3.88
CA GLY A 7 13.60 -9.80 5.17
C GLY A 7 12.54 -9.62 6.25
N LEU A 8 11.40 -8.99 5.97
CA LEU A 8 10.25 -9.05 6.88
C LEU A 8 9.68 -10.47 6.88
N GLU A 9 9.62 -11.09 8.06
CA GLU A 9 9.04 -12.43 8.25
C GLU A 9 7.51 -12.36 8.45
N GLY A 10 6.81 -13.39 7.97
CA GLY A 10 5.37 -13.55 8.15
C GLY A 10 4.63 -13.69 6.81
N ASP A 11 3.56 -14.47 6.84
CA ASP A 11 2.87 -14.91 5.62
C ASP A 11 1.40 -14.47 5.58
N ASP A 12 0.87 -13.95 6.70
CA ASP A 12 -0.51 -13.45 6.80
C ASP A 12 -0.54 -11.94 6.53
N PRO A 13 -1.10 -11.50 5.38
CA PRO A 13 -1.12 -10.09 5.02
C PRO A 13 -1.90 -9.20 6.00
N LEU A 14 -2.93 -9.73 6.64
CA LEU A 14 -3.77 -8.96 7.57
C LEU A 14 -3.01 -8.73 8.88
N GLN A 15 -2.29 -9.74 9.37
CA GLN A 15 -1.41 -9.57 10.52
C GLN A 15 -0.26 -8.60 10.22
N LEU A 16 0.35 -8.71 9.05
CA LEU A 16 1.41 -7.79 8.64
C LEU A 16 0.91 -6.35 8.56
N LEU A 17 -0.29 -6.12 8.02
CA LEU A 17 -0.89 -4.78 7.96
C LEU A 17 -1.26 -4.23 9.34
N ALA A 18 -1.74 -5.07 10.25
CA ALA A 18 -2.13 -4.64 11.60
C ALA A 18 -0.91 -4.33 12.49
N ASN A 19 0.20 -5.03 12.28
CA ASN A 19 1.37 -4.98 13.17
C ASN A 19 2.51 -4.09 12.66
N HIS A 20 2.46 -3.64 11.40
CA HIS A 20 3.50 -2.78 10.81
C HIS A 20 2.94 -1.44 10.33
N PRO A 21 3.75 -0.37 10.37
CA PRO A 21 3.36 0.91 9.81
C PRO A 21 3.01 0.79 8.33
N HIS A 22 1.94 1.47 7.92
CA HIS A 22 1.42 1.45 6.57
C HIS A 22 1.90 2.67 5.80
N VAL A 23 2.67 2.45 4.75
CA VAL A 23 2.98 3.44 3.71
C VAL A 23 1.85 3.38 2.71
N ARG A 24 0.97 4.39 2.70
CA ARG A 24 -0.27 4.33 1.96
C ARG A 24 -0.34 5.32 0.82
N TYR A 25 -1.26 5.03 -0.09
CA TYR A 25 -1.74 6.03 -1.03
C TYR A 25 -2.41 7.21 -0.33
N ASP A 26 -2.31 8.38 -0.96
CA ASP A 26 -3.24 9.48 -0.76
C ASP A 26 -4.67 8.95 -0.80
N ARG A 27 -5.45 9.22 0.25
CA ARG A 27 -6.80 8.65 0.41
C ARG A 27 -7.79 9.14 -0.66
N ASN A 28 -7.49 10.26 -1.31
CA ASN A 28 -8.25 10.86 -2.40
C ASN A 28 -7.81 10.34 -3.77
N SER A 29 -6.73 9.55 -3.86
CA SER A 29 -6.40 8.81 -5.07
C SER A 29 -7.40 7.66 -5.30
N PHE A 30 -7.52 7.22 -6.57
CA PHE A 30 -8.36 6.06 -6.88
C PHE A 30 -7.88 4.80 -6.12
N GLY A 31 -6.58 4.54 -6.12
CA GLY A 31 -5.97 3.42 -5.39
C GLY A 31 -6.19 3.51 -3.89
N GLY A 32 -5.98 4.69 -3.31
CA GLY A 32 -6.16 4.94 -1.87
C GLY A 32 -7.60 4.74 -1.40
N ARG A 33 -8.60 5.19 -2.18
CA ARG A 33 -10.02 4.92 -1.85
C ARG A 33 -10.35 3.43 -1.83
N LEU A 34 -9.81 2.65 -2.77
CA LEU A 34 -10.05 1.21 -2.82
C LEU A 34 -9.37 0.47 -1.68
N VAL A 35 -8.12 0.83 -1.36
CA VAL A 35 -7.39 0.29 -0.21
C VAL A 35 -8.12 0.63 1.09
N ALA A 36 -8.53 1.89 1.27
CA ALA A 36 -9.27 2.32 2.47
C ALA A 36 -10.61 1.59 2.61
N ARG A 37 -11.31 1.33 1.51
CA ARG A 37 -12.54 0.53 1.51
C ARG A 37 -12.27 -0.90 1.95
N PHE A 38 -11.25 -1.55 1.37
CA PHE A 38 -10.87 -2.90 1.75
C PHE A 38 -10.53 -3.01 3.24
N LEU A 39 -9.68 -2.12 3.76
CA LEU A 39 -9.29 -2.13 5.18
C LEU A 39 -10.51 -1.97 6.10
N ARG A 40 -11.46 -1.11 5.73
CA ARG A 40 -12.73 -0.94 6.45
C ARG A 40 -13.59 -2.21 6.41
N GLU A 41 -13.71 -2.87 5.25
CA GLU A 41 -14.47 -4.12 5.10
C GLU A 41 -13.84 -5.27 5.90
N GLN A 42 -12.51 -5.28 6.06
CA GLN A 42 -11.81 -6.25 6.91
C GLN A 42 -11.80 -5.86 8.40
N GLN A 43 -12.32 -4.68 8.76
CA GLN A 43 -12.29 -4.13 10.12
C GLN A 43 -10.87 -4.05 10.71
N ILE A 44 -9.89 -3.69 9.86
CA ILE A 44 -8.49 -3.55 10.26
C ILE A 44 -8.13 -2.07 10.29
N ASP A 45 -7.66 -1.62 11.45
CA ASP A 45 -6.97 -0.34 11.59
C ASP A 45 -5.48 -0.55 11.39
N VAL A 46 -4.87 0.26 10.52
CA VAL A 46 -3.44 0.19 10.22
C VAL A 46 -2.76 1.46 10.74
N PRO A 47 -1.65 1.35 11.49
CA PRO A 47 -0.89 2.52 11.91
C PRO A 47 -0.24 3.16 10.67
N VAL A 48 -0.44 4.45 10.44
CA VAL A 48 0.02 5.10 9.20
C VAL A 48 1.40 5.71 9.42
N ALA A 49 2.37 5.35 8.57
CA ALA A 49 3.68 6.00 8.54
C ALA A 49 3.71 7.21 7.61
N LEU A 50 3.20 7.07 6.39
CA LEU A 50 3.30 8.06 5.34
C LEU A 50 2.16 7.93 4.33
N GLU A 51 1.79 9.05 3.71
CA GLU A 51 0.77 9.14 2.66
C GLU A 51 1.39 9.77 1.40
N LEU A 52 1.29 9.08 0.26
CA LEU A 52 1.91 9.45 -1.02
C LEU A 52 0.96 9.17 -2.19
N ASP A 53 1.01 9.95 -3.26
CA ASP A 53 0.16 9.77 -4.45
C ASP A 53 0.75 8.79 -5.48
N GLU A 54 2.07 8.75 -5.62
CA GLU A 54 2.79 7.90 -6.58
C GLU A 54 3.13 6.50 -6.04
N LEU A 55 2.84 5.45 -6.83
CA LEU A 55 3.16 4.06 -6.46
C LEU A 55 4.68 3.84 -6.34
N GLU A 56 5.47 4.42 -7.24
CA GLU A 56 6.93 4.26 -7.21
C GLU A 56 7.53 4.82 -5.91
N ALA A 57 7.03 5.98 -5.45
CA ALA A 57 7.43 6.56 -4.17
C ALA A 57 7.03 5.65 -2.99
N ILE A 58 5.83 5.07 -3.01
CA ILE A 58 5.38 4.10 -1.99
C ILE A 58 6.31 2.89 -1.94
N VAL A 59 6.60 2.28 -3.09
CA VAL A 59 7.52 1.14 -3.20
C VAL A 59 8.87 1.52 -2.61
N LYS A 60 9.39 2.70 -2.95
CA LYS A 60 10.70 3.14 -2.48
C LYS A 60 10.76 3.28 -0.96
N MET A 61 9.70 3.78 -0.34
CA MET A 61 9.63 3.91 1.11
C MET A 61 9.55 2.56 1.81
N VAL A 62 8.84 1.59 1.22
CA VAL A 62 8.84 0.20 1.71
C VAL A 62 10.22 -0.44 1.59
N GLU A 63 10.92 -0.25 0.46
CA GLU A 63 12.31 -0.71 0.30
C GLU A 63 13.26 -0.11 1.33
N CYS A 64 13.04 1.14 1.72
CA CYS A 64 13.80 1.81 2.79
C CYS A 64 13.42 1.34 4.21
N GLY A 65 12.47 0.41 4.34
CA GLY A 65 12.06 -0.16 5.63
C GLY A 65 11.08 0.69 6.42
N LEU A 66 10.44 1.70 5.81
CA LEU A 66 9.50 2.59 6.51
C LEU A 66 8.24 1.85 7.00
N GLY A 67 7.88 0.75 6.33
CA GLY A 67 6.68 -0.02 6.66
C GLY A 67 6.27 -0.96 5.54
N VAL A 68 5.01 -1.39 5.57
CA VAL A 68 4.36 -2.22 4.56
C VAL A 68 3.36 -1.40 3.74
N SER A 69 3.02 -1.84 2.54
CA SER A 69 2.01 -1.18 1.72
C SER A 69 1.04 -2.14 1.06
N LEU A 70 -0.24 -1.79 1.09
CA LEU A 70 -1.29 -2.54 0.40
C LEU A 70 -1.70 -1.74 -0.84
N PHE A 71 -1.71 -2.40 -2.00
CA PHE A 71 -2.19 -1.81 -3.23
C PHE A 71 -3.09 -2.77 -4.02
N GLN A 72 -3.88 -2.20 -4.92
CA GLN A 72 -4.81 -2.94 -5.79
C GLN A 72 -4.21 -3.11 -7.19
N GLN A 73 -4.19 -4.34 -7.70
CA GLN A 73 -3.77 -4.65 -9.07
C GLN A 73 -4.96 -4.48 -10.04
N LEU A 74 -5.47 -3.26 -10.22
CA LEU A 74 -6.54 -3.01 -11.20
C LEU A 74 -5.99 -2.55 -12.57
N PHE A 75 -4.70 -2.21 -12.67
CA PHE A 75 -4.12 -1.54 -13.85
C PHE A 75 -2.88 -2.19 -14.46
N ALA A 76 -2.63 -3.49 -14.29
CA ALA A 76 -1.55 -4.18 -15.01
C ALA A 76 -1.72 -4.19 -16.55
N ARG A 77 -2.75 -3.54 -17.11
CA ARG A 77 -3.01 -3.50 -18.56
C ARG A 77 -3.25 -2.10 -19.19
N CYS A 78 -3.15 -1.00 -18.44
CA CYS A 78 -3.43 0.34 -19.01
C CYS A 78 -2.42 1.46 -18.67
N LEU A 79 -1.26 1.18 -18.07
CA LEU A 79 -0.23 2.21 -17.82
C LEU A 79 0.74 2.43 -18.99
N THR A 80 0.26 2.34 -20.24
CA THR A 80 0.95 3.02 -21.35
C THR A 80 0.15 4.26 -21.72
N LYS A 81 0.71 5.41 -21.38
CA LYS A 81 0.26 6.79 -21.62
C LYS A 81 -0.76 7.36 -20.63
N ILE A 82 -0.23 7.98 -19.58
CA ILE A 82 -0.47 9.41 -19.35
C ILE A 82 0.89 9.97 -18.93
N ASP A 83 1.58 10.65 -19.86
CA ASP A 83 2.57 11.70 -19.59
C ASP A 83 2.69 12.54 -20.89
N ASP A 84 2.38 13.84 -20.72
CA ASP A 84 2.30 15.00 -21.64
C ASP A 84 1.34 14.99 -22.85
#